data_AF-A0A7W0KWM7-F1
#
_entry.id   AF-A0A7W0KWM7-F1
#
_cell.length_a   1.000
_cell.length_b   1.000
_cell.length_c   1.000
_cell.angle_alpha   90.00
_cell.angle_beta   90.00
_cell.angle_gamma   90.00
#
_symmetry.space_group_name_H-M   'P 1'
#
loop_
_entity.id
_entity.type
_entity.pdbx_description
1 polymer ?
#
loop_
_entity_poly.entity_id
_entity_poly.type
_entity_poly.pdbx_seq_one_letter_code
_entity_poly.pdbx_strand_id
1 'polypeptide(L)'
;MTVTLGGGGVQVVLLPGLAPAQAEEETEALEEGPSPIAPEAKELLWGIGAFVVFLVLMRLVLFPKLKKGMDARYGKIRADHEEADAVREQALREVADYQAELDTVKAEAASRVDAVRRQLDNERSGRLTEVNQQIAEQRAAAATAAEERRAAARSTVEAAVVAVTTALVERSTGRAPDAETVRRAASDVMSVGASS
;
A
#
# COMPACT_ATOMS: atom_id res chain seq x y z
N MET A 1 -46.20 109.82 -0.15
CA MET A 1 -45.94 111.08 0.59
C MET A 1 -44.71 111.71 -0.01
N THR A 2 -44.90 112.66 -0.90
CA THR A 2 -43.82 113.40 -1.56
C THR A 2 -44.14 114.87 -1.32
N VAL A 3 -43.36 115.50 -0.44
CA VAL A 3 -43.54 116.90 -0.04
C VAL A 3 -42.39 117.68 -0.65
N THR A 4 -42.69 118.54 -1.62
CA THR A 4 -41.76 119.51 -2.19
C THR A 4 -41.95 120.85 -1.48
N LEU A 5 -40.86 121.40 -0.94
CA LEU A 5 -40.83 122.68 -0.21
C LEU A 5 -40.27 123.77 -1.11
N GLY A 6 -41.15 124.65 -1.60
CA GLY A 6 -40.82 125.93 -2.26
C GLY A 6 -41.72 127.00 -1.66
N GLY A 7 -41.12 128.11 -1.21
CA GLY A 7 -41.73 129.11 -0.33
C GLY A 7 -43.11 129.62 -0.76
N GLY A 8 -44.05 129.59 0.19
CA GLY A 8 -45.39 130.16 0.03
C GLY A 8 -46.53 129.14 -0.06
N GLY A 9 -46.70 128.32 0.98
CA GLY A 9 -47.91 127.49 1.19
C GLY A 9 -47.97 126.18 0.39
N VAL A 10 -47.92 125.05 1.08
CA VAL A 10 -48.12 123.71 0.49
C VAL A 10 -49.50 123.20 0.90
N GLN A 11 -50.41 123.12 -0.08
CA GLN A 11 -51.67 122.36 0.03
C GLN A 11 -51.41 120.90 -0.33
N VAL A 12 -51.83 119.97 0.53
CA VAL A 12 -51.93 118.54 0.17
C VAL A 12 -53.39 118.12 0.29
N VAL A 13 -53.94 117.74 -0.86
CA VAL A 13 -55.33 117.30 -1.06
C VAL A 13 -55.50 115.88 -0.53
N LEU A 14 -56.41 115.73 0.43
CA LEU A 14 -56.85 114.46 1.00
C LEU A 14 -57.91 113.84 0.05
N LEU A 15 -57.63 112.65 -0.49
CA LEU A 15 -58.67 111.83 -1.14
C LEU A 15 -59.65 111.34 -0.05
N PRO A 16 -60.97 111.58 -0.18
CA PRO A 16 -61.94 111.16 0.81
C PRO A 16 -62.43 109.75 0.49
N GLY A 17 -62.26 108.81 1.42
CA GLY A 17 -62.74 107.45 1.20
C GLY A 17 -62.51 106.51 2.38
N LEU A 18 -63.45 106.55 3.33
CA LEU A 18 -63.75 105.58 4.38
C LEU A 18 -63.00 105.69 5.73
N ALA A 19 -63.76 106.13 6.73
CA ALA A 19 -63.57 105.91 8.18
C ALA A 19 -64.62 104.85 8.65
N PRO A 20 -64.70 104.44 9.93
CA PRO A 20 -63.67 104.09 10.92
C PRO A 20 -63.86 102.65 11.49
N ALA A 21 -62.84 102.19 12.23
CA ALA A 21 -62.85 101.32 13.42
C ALA A 21 -63.94 100.25 13.65
N GLN A 22 -63.52 98.99 13.84
CA GLN A 22 -63.92 98.16 14.99
C GLN A 22 -62.73 97.30 15.45
N ALA A 23 -62.49 97.28 16.75
CA ALA A 23 -61.54 96.40 17.43
C ALA A 23 -62.31 95.18 17.93
N GLU A 24 -61.84 93.97 17.61
CA GLU A 24 -62.11 92.76 18.38
C GLU A 24 -60.82 91.92 18.42
N GLU A 25 -60.41 91.55 19.63
CA GLU A 25 -59.37 90.56 19.87
C GLU A 25 -59.87 89.20 19.40
N GLU A 26 -59.26 88.67 18.34
CA GLU A 26 -59.25 87.25 18.07
C GLU A 26 -57.97 86.93 17.30
N THR A 27 -56.96 86.39 17.98
CA THR A 27 -55.85 85.72 17.32
C THR A 27 -55.70 84.32 17.89
N GLU A 28 -56.58 83.48 17.36
CA GLU A 28 -56.36 82.10 16.90
C GLU A 28 -55.16 81.34 17.48
N ALA A 29 -55.52 80.21 18.10
CA ALA A 29 -54.66 79.06 18.23
C ALA A 29 -54.20 78.57 16.84
N LEU A 30 -52.89 78.62 16.60
CA LEU A 30 -52.08 77.74 15.75
C LEU A 30 -52.79 77.00 14.59
N GLU A 31 -53.01 77.67 13.46
CA GLU A 31 -53.22 76.99 12.18
C GLU A 31 -51.86 76.63 11.57
N GLU A 32 -51.35 75.45 11.94
CA GLU A 32 -50.20 74.82 11.30
C GLU A 32 -50.66 74.30 9.92
N GLY A 33 -50.53 75.13 8.88
CA GLY A 33 -50.80 74.74 7.49
C GLY A 33 -49.98 73.51 7.05
N PRO A 34 -50.40 72.79 6.00
CA PRO A 34 -49.86 71.46 5.67
C PRO A 34 -48.34 71.47 5.51
N SER A 35 -47.62 70.87 6.48
CA SER A 35 -46.16 70.80 6.47
C SER A 35 -45.66 69.92 5.30
N PRO A 36 -44.91 70.45 4.32
CA PRO A 36 -44.45 69.70 3.12
C PRO A 36 -43.47 68.54 3.39
N ILE A 37 -43.13 68.29 4.65
CA ILE A 37 -42.12 67.32 5.10
C ILE A 37 -42.76 66.23 5.97
N ALA A 38 -43.93 66.50 6.58
CA ALA A 38 -44.61 65.56 7.46
C ALA A 38 -45.79 64.92 6.71
N PRO A 39 -45.74 63.61 6.40
CA PRO A 39 -46.86 62.95 5.72
C PRO A 39 -48.10 62.96 6.62
N GLU A 40 -49.28 63.02 6.02
CA GLU A 40 -50.53 62.92 6.77
C GLU A 40 -50.62 61.55 7.48
N ALA A 41 -51.07 61.53 8.75
CA ALA A 41 -51.03 60.34 9.60
C ALA A 41 -51.72 59.10 8.98
N LYS A 42 -52.73 59.31 8.14
CA LYS A 42 -53.46 58.25 7.41
C LYS A 42 -52.60 57.56 6.34
N GLU A 43 -51.76 58.31 5.64
CA GLU A 43 -50.85 57.80 4.62
C GLU A 43 -49.70 57.02 5.26
N LEU A 44 -49.21 57.51 6.39
CA LEU A 44 -48.24 56.81 7.20
C LEU A 44 -48.79 55.48 7.72
N LEU A 45 -50.05 55.46 8.19
CA LEU A 45 -50.68 54.23 8.68
C LEU A 45 -50.89 53.20 7.56
N TRP A 46 -51.29 53.62 6.36
CA TRP A 46 -51.44 52.74 5.20
C TRP A 46 -50.08 52.25 4.66
N GLY A 47 -49.08 53.13 4.60
CA GLY A 47 -47.72 52.80 4.20
C GLY A 47 -47.05 51.81 5.16
N ILE A 48 -47.14 52.06 6.47
CA ILE A 48 -46.65 51.13 7.51
C ILE A 48 -47.42 49.81 7.43
N GLY A 49 -48.74 49.84 7.26
CA GLY A 49 -49.56 48.63 7.12
C GLY A 49 -49.13 47.77 5.94
N ALA A 50 -48.98 48.37 4.75
CA ALA A 50 -48.51 47.68 3.55
C ALA A 50 -47.07 47.15 3.72
N PHE A 51 -46.18 47.93 4.36
CA PHE A 51 -44.82 47.51 4.66
C PHE A 51 -44.76 46.32 5.62
N VAL A 52 -45.60 46.32 6.67
CA VAL A 52 -45.69 45.21 7.63
C VAL A 52 -46.20 43.96 6.96
N VAL A 53 -47.27 44.05 6.14
CA VAL A 53 -47.78 42.89 5.38
C VAL A 53 -46.70 42.34 4.44
N PHE A 54 -45.99 43.20 3.72
CA PHE A 54 -44.86 42.81 2.88
C PHE A 54 -43.75 42.12 3.69
N LEU A 55 -43.38 42.68 4.85
CA LEU A 55 -42.35 42.12 5.74
C LEU A 55 -42.76 40.75 6.28
N VAL A 56 -44.04 40.55 6.61
CA VAL A 56 -44.58 39.24 7.02
C VAL A 56 -44.50 38.24 5.87
N LEU A 57 -44.89 38.61 4.65
CA LEU A 57 -44.75 37.73 3.48
C LEU A 57 -43.29 37.36 3.22
N MET A 58 -42.37 38.32 3.31
CA MET A 58 -40.94 38.07 3.17
C MET A 58 -40.41 37.13 4.26
N ARG A 59 -40.86 37.32 5.51
CA ARG A 59 -40.51 36.47 6.67
C ARG A 59 -41.01 35.04 6.49
N LEU A 60 -42.19 34.85 5.91
CA LEU A 60 -42.83 33.54 5.73
C LEU A 60 -42.37 32.80 4.46
N VAL A 61 -41.95 33.51 3.40
CA VAL A 61 -41.60 32.88 2.10
C VAL A 61 -40.11 32.96 1.78
N LEU A 62 -39.50 34.14 1.89
CA LEU A 62 -38.12 34.35 1.45
C LEU A 62 -37.11 33.82 2.47
N PHE A 63 -37.31 34.14 3.75
CA PHE A 63 -36.43 33.70 4.83
C PHE A 63 -36.27 32.17 4.94
N PRO A 64 -37.34 31.35 4.90
CA PRO A 64 -37.16 29.90 4.96
C PRO A 64 -36.45 29.33 3.73
N LYS A 65 -36.64 29.92 2.54
CA LYS A 65 -35.90 29.50 1.33
C LYS A 65 -34.41 29.82 1.45
N LEU A 66 -34.06 31.00 1.94
CA LEU A 66 -32.67 31.40 2.16
C LEU A 66 -32.00 30.51 3.22
N LYS A 67 -32.67 30.30 4.35
CA LYS A 67 -32.17 29.41 5.42
C LYS A 67 -31.94 27.99 4.90
N LYS A 68 -32.91 27.41 4.17
CA LYS A 68 -32.76 26.08 3.56
C LYS A 68 -31.56 26.01 2.61
N GLY A 69 -31.33 27.05 1.79
CA GLY A 69 -30.19 27.11 0.89
C GLY A 69 -28.85 27.17 1.62
N MET A 70 -28.77 27.95 2.70
CA MET A 70 -27.58 28.01 3.56
C MET A 70 -27.35 26.67 4.26
N ASP A 71 -28.36 26.12 4.93
CA ASP A 71 -28.26 24.84 5.65
C ASP A 71 -27.86 23.70 4.69
N ALA A 72 -28.41 23.67 3.48
CA ALA A 72 -28.04 22.70 2.45
C ALA A 72 -26.58 22.84 2.00
N ARG A 73 -26.08 24.06 1.82
CA ARG A 73 -24.67 24.30 1.46
C ARG A 73 -23.72 23.89 2.59
N TYR A 74 -24.03 24.26 3.84
CA TYR A 74 -23.22 23.85 4.99
C TYR A 74 -23.24 22.33 5.18
N GLY A 75 -24.41 21.70 5.05
CA GLY A 75 -24.55 20.25 5.10
C GLY A 75 -23.75 19.56 4.01
N LYS A 76 -23.81 20.06 2.76
CA LYS A 76 -23.02 19.52 1.65
C LYS A 76 -21.52 19.66 1.90
N ILE A 77 -21.04 20.83 2.30
CA ILE A 77 -19.60 21.04 2.56
C ILE A 77 -19.10 20.08 3.66
N ARG A 78 -19.87 19.92 4.74
CA ARG A 78 -19.50 18.98 5.80
C ARG A 78 -19.50 17.54 5.29
N ALA A 79 -20.53 17.14 4.55
CA ALA A 79 -20.60 15.80 3.98
C ALA A 79 -19.47 15.53 2.98
N ASP A 80 -19.15 16.50 2.10
CA ASP A 80 -18.04 16.40 1.14
C ASP A 80 -16.70 16.23 1.87
N HIS A 81 -16.48 16.92 3.00
CA HIS A 81 -15.28 16.75 3.83
C HIS A 81 -15.23 15.38 4.52
N GLU A 82 -16.32 14.96 5.16
CA GLU A 82 -16.40 13.66 5.81
C GLU A 82 -16.20 12.51 4.80
N GLU A 83 -16.77 12.62 3.60
CA GLU A 83 -16.57 11.67 2.51
C GLU A 83 -15.12 11.67 2.02
N ALA A 84 -14.51 12.85 1.83
CA ALA A 84 -13.11 12.93 1.42
C ALA A 84 -12.16 12.31 2.45
N ASP A 85 -12.39 12.55 3.73
CA ASP A 85 -11.61 11.95 4.82
C ASP A 85 -11.83 10.43 4.87
N ALA A 86 -13.07 9.95 4.72
CA ALA A 86 -13.37 8.52 4.68
C ALA A 86 -12.72 7.82 3.48
N VAL A 87 -12.74 8.42 2.28
CA VAL A 87 -12.07 7.89 1.08
C VAL A 87 -10.56 7.86 1.29
N ARG A 88 -9.99 8.91 1.87
CA ARG A 88 -8.55 8.95 2.19
C ARG A 88 -8.18 7.84 3.18
N GLU A 89 -8.97 7.66 4.23
CA GLU A 89 -8.73 6.62 5.22
C GLU A 89 -8.86 5.22 4.60
N GLN A 90 -9.87 4.98 3.77
CA GLN A 90 -10.04 3.71 3.05
C GLN A 90 -8.85 3.43 2.13
N ALA A 91 -8.41 4.41 1.34
CA ALA A 91 -7.24 4.25 0.47
C ALA A 91 -5.96 3.95 1.27
N LEU A 92 -5.76 4.59 2.43
CA LEU A 92 -4.61 4.29 3.29
C LEU A 92 -4.67 2.87 3.87
N ARG A 93 -5.87 2.41 4.26
CA ARG A 93 -6.10 1.03 4.73
C ARG A 93 -5.83 0.02 3.61
N GLU A 94 -6.37 0.23 2.42
CA GLU A 94 -6.13 -0.65 1.26
C GLU A 94 -4.63 -0.76 0.91
N VAL A 95 -3.90 0.36 0.95
CA VAL A 95 -2.44 0.35 0.72
C VAL A 95 -1.72 -0.43 1.83
N ALA A 96 -2.12 -0.26 3.09
CA ALA A 96 -1.53 -0.99 4.21
C ALA A 96 -1.79 -2.50 4.10
N ASP A 97 -3.02 -2.89 3.76
CA ASP A 97 -3.42 -4.28 3.57
C ASP A 97 -2.66 -4.91 2.39
N TYR A 98 -2.58 -4.22 1.25
CA TYR A 98 -1.82 -4.67 0.08
C TYR A 98 -0.33 -4.85 0.40
N GLN A 99 0.26 -3.92 1.15
CA GLN A 99 1.66 -4.02 1.55
C GLN A 99 1.88 -5.21 2.51
N ALA A 100 0.95 -5.46 3.44
CA ALA A 100 1.00 -6.61 4.34
C ALA A 100 0.86 -7.94 3.59
N GLU A 101 -0.02 -8.02 2.58
CA GLU A 101 -0.14 -9.18 1.70
C GLU A 101 1.15 -9.40 0.91
N LEU A 102 1.75 -8.36 0.34
CA LEU A 102 3.02 -8.46 -0.37
C LEU A 102 4.14 -9.00 0.52
N ASP A 103 4.23 -8.54 1.76
CA ASP A 103 5.29 -8.98 2.68
C ASP A 103 5.05 -10.43 3.14
N THR A 104 3.79 -10.84 3.30
CA THR A 104 3.41 -12.24 3.54
C THR A 104 3.81 -13.13 2.36
N VAL A 105 3.48 -12.74 1.13
CA VAL A 105 3.84 -13.49 -0.09
C VAL A 105 5.36 -13.59 -0.25
N LYS A 106 6.10 -12.51 0.01
CA LYS A 106 7.58 -12.53 -0.02
C LYS A 106 8.14 -13.49 1.02
N ALA A 107 7.60 -13.49 2.25
CA ALA A 107 8.03 -14.39 3.31
C ALA A 107 7.74 -15.86 2.96
N GLU A 108 6.56 -16.16 2.42
CA GLU A 108 6.22 -17.49 1.93
C GLU A 108 7.12 -17.93 0.77
N ALA A 109 7.40 -17.05 -0.19
CA ALA A 109 8.29 -17.34 -1.30
C ALA A 109 9.71 -17.66 -0.81
N ALA A 110 10.25 -16.84 0.11
CA ALA A 110 11.55 -17.10 0.73
C ALA A 110 11.57 -18.45 1.46
N SER A 111 10.53 -18.73 2.27
CA SER A 111 10.39 -20.01 2.97
C SER A 111 10.32 -21.20 2.02
N ARG A 112 9.61 -21.08 0.89
CA ARG A 112 9.52 -22.14 -0.13
C ARG A 112 10.86 -22.38 -0.80
N VAL A 113 11.59 -21.32 -1.15
CA VAL A 113 12.93 -21.42 -1.74
C VAL A 113 13.89 -22.10 -0.77
N ASP A 114 13.87 -21.73 0.51
CA ASP A 114 14.72 -22.35 1.52
C ASP A 114 14.36 -23.81 1.78
N ALA A 115 13.08 -24.16 1.77
CA ALA A 115 12.63 -25.55 1.87
C ALA A 115 13.14 -26.39 0.69
N VAL A 116 13.04 -25.88 -0.55
CA VAL A 116 13.56 -26.56 -1.74
C VAL A 116 15.08 -26.72 -1.68
N ARG A 117 15.82 -25.69 -1.24
CA ARG A 117 17.28 -25.77 -1.05
C ARG A 117 17.65 -26.88 -0.06
N ARG A 118 17.02 -26.90 1.12
CA ARG A 118 17.27 -27.93 2.14
C ARG A 118 16.94 -29.33 1.63
N GLN A 119 15.83 -29.49 0.91
CA GLN A 119 15.46 -30.77 0.31
C GLN A 119 16.50 -31.23 -0.73
N LEU A 120 16.94 -30.32 -1.60
CA LEU A 120 17.96 -30.62 -2.60
C LEU A 120 19.30 -30.99 -1.98
N ASP A 121 19.72 -30.30 -0.93
CA ASP A 121 20.97 -30.59 -0.22
C ASP A 121 20.89 -31.96 0.49
N ASN A 122 19.76 -32.27 1.11
CA ASN A 122 19.52 -33.59 1.70
C ASN A 122 19.53 -34.71 0.66
N GLU A 123 18.88 -34.51 -0.49
CA GLU A 123 18.87 -35.49 -1.59
C GLU A 123 20.27 -35.68 -2.18
N ARG A 124 21.03 -34.59 -2.37
CA ARG A 124 22.42 -34.65 -2.83
C ARG A 124 23.29 -35.41 -1.84
N SER A 125 23.20 -35.11 -0.55
CA SER A 125 23.95 -35.81 0.49
C SER A 125 23.59 -37.30 0.57
N GLY A 126 22.30 -37.62 0.46
CA GLY A 126 21.81 -39.00 0.40
C GLY A 126 22.37 -39.77 -0.80
N ARG A 127 22.27 -39.20 -2.01
CA ARG A 127 22.81 -39.80 -3.23
C ARG A 127 24.33 -40.00 -3.17
N LEU A 128 25.07 -39.02 -2.63
CA LEU A 128 26.52 -39.16 -2.45
C LEU A 128 26.85 -40.30 -1.48
N THR A 129 26.09 -40.43 -0.39
CA THR A 129 26.27 -41.51 0.58
C THR A 129 25.98 -42.88 -0.05
N GLU A 130 24.88 -42.99 -0.79
CA GLU A 130 24.49 -44.21 -1.50
C GLU A 130 25.54 -44.61 -2.55
N VAL A 131 25.98 -43.67 -3.39
CA VAL A 131 27.02 -43.94 -4.40
C VAL A 131 28.34 -44.34 -3.74
N ASN A 132 28.73 -43.70 -2.64
CA ASN A 132 29.95 -44.07 -1.90
C ASN A 132 29.84 -45.49 -1.32
N GLN A 133 28.67 -45.88 -0.80
CA GLN A 133 28.43 -47.24 -0.33
C GLN A 133 28.53 -48.25 -1.48
N GLN A 134 27.87 -47.99 -2.61
CA GLN A 134 27.94 -48.84 -3.80
C GLN A 134 29.38 -48.99 -4.32
N ILE A 135 30.17 -47.91 -4.33
CA ILE A 135 31.58 -47.96 -4.72
C ILE A 135 32.39 -48.80 -3.72
N ALA A 136 32.15 -48.66 -2.42
CA ALA A 136 32.84 -49.44 -1.39
C ALA A 136 32.53 -50.93 -1.53
N GLU A 137 31.27 -51.29 -1.75
CA GLU A 137 30.82 -52.67 -1.99
C GLU A 137 31.44 -53.26 -3.26
N GLN A 138 31.42 -52.50 -4.37
CA GLN A 138 32.05 -52.94 -5.62
C GLN A 138 33.56 -53.13 -5.47
N ARG A 139 34.24 -52.26 -4.73
CA ARG A 139 35.66 -52.40 -4.43
C ARG A 139 35.95 -53.63 -3.58
N ALA A 140 35.14 -53.90 -2.56
CA ALA A 140 35.27 -55.10 -1.73
C ALA A 140 35.07 -56.38 -2.57
N ALA A 141 34.01 -56.43 -3.38
CA ALA A 141 33.75 -57.55 -4.28
C ALA A 141 34.88 -57.76 -5.30
N ALA A 142 35.39 -56.67 -5.89
CA ALA A 142 36.52 -56.73 -6.83
C ALA A 142 37.81 -57.20 -6.14
N ALA A 143 38.06 -56.80 -4.88
CA ALA A 143 39.19 -57.27 -4.10
C ALA A 143 39.10 -58.78 -3.83
N THR A 144 37.95 -59.28 -3.41
CA THR A 144 37.70 -60.72 -3.21
C THR A 144 37.91 -61.50 -4.51
N ALA A 145 37.31 -61.05 -5.62
CA ALA A 145 37.49 -61.69 -6.92
C ALA A 145 38.96 -61.66 -7.40
N ALA A 146 39.71 -60.59 -7.09
CA ALA A 146 41.13 -60.51 -7.40
C ALA A 146 41.94 -61.52 -6.59
N GLU A 147 41.65 -61.69 -5.29
CA GLU A 147 42.29 -62.71 -4.45
C GLU A 147 41.98 -64.14 -4.92
N GLU A 148 40.73 -64.43 -5.29
CA GLU A 148 40.34 -65.73 -5.87
C GLU A 148 41.08 -66.02 -7.17
N ARG A 149 41.17 -65.04 -8.09
CA ARG A 149 41.94 -65.19 -9.34
C ARG A 149 43.43 -65.38 -9.08
N ARG A 150 44.01 -64.67 -8.11
CA ARG A 150 45.41 -64.85 -7.71
C ARG A 150 45.64 -66.25 -7.15
N ALA A 151 44.74 -66.76 -6.31
CA ALA A 151 44.82 -68.11 -5.76
C ALA A 151 44.73 -69.18 -6.87
N ALA A 152 43.77 -69.05 -7.80
CA ALA A 152 43.62 -69.95 -8.94
C ALA A 152 44.83 -69.92 -9.88
N ALA A 153 45.37 -68.73 -10.17
CA ALA A 153 46.56 -68.57 -10.99
C ALA A 153 47.79 -69.21 -10.31
N ARG A 154 47.97 -69.02 -8.99
CA ARG A 154 49.04 -69.68 -8.22
C ARG A 154 48.94 -71.20 -8.29
N SER A 155 47.74 -71.77 -8.12
CA SER A 155 47.52 -73.21 -8.23
C SER A 155 47.84 -73.76 -9.63
N THR A 156 47.50 -73.00 -10.67
CA THR A 156 47.82 -73.38 -12.07
C THR A 156 49.32 -73.33 -12.33
N VAL A 157 50.01 -72.30 -11.83
CA VAL A 157 51.47 -72.19 -11.92
C VAL A 157 52.15 -73.32 -11.17
N GLU A 158 51.69 -73.66 -9.96
CA GLU A 158 52.20 -74.81 -9.19
C GLU A 158 52.09 -76.12 -9.99
N ALA A 159 50.91 -76.40 -10.54
CA ALA A 159 50.69 -77.60 -11.36
C ALA A 159 51.62 -77.64 -12.59
N ALA A 160 51.81 -76.51 -13.26
CA ALA A 160 52.71 -76.40 -14.41
C ALA A 160 54.18 -76.60 -14.03
N VAL A 161 54.63 -76.01 -12.92
CA VAL A 161 56.00 -76.18 -12.41
C VAL A 161 56.26 -77.65 -12.06
N VAL A 162 55.35 -78.30 -11.32
CA VAL A 162 55.46 -79.73 -10.98
C VAL A 162 55.53 -80.61 -12.24
N ALA A 163 54.71 -80.32 -13.25
CA ALA A 163 54.72 -81.06 -14.52
C ALA A 163 56.04 -80.89 -15.28
N VAL A 164 56.55 -79.66 -15.39
CA VAL A 164 57.83 -79.36 -16.06
C VAL A 164 59.01 -79.99 -15.33
N THR A 165 59.06 -79.89 -14.00
CA THR A 165 60.14 -80.48 -13.19
C THR A 165 60.13 -82.00 -13.28
N THR A 166 58.96 -82.64 -13.18
CA THR A 166 58.82 -84.09 -13.36
C THR A 166 59.34 -84.54 -14.73
N ALA A 167 58.89 -83.88 -15.80
CA ALA A 167 59.33 -84.20 -17.17
C ALA A 167 60.84 -84.01 -17.37
N LEU A 168 61.44 -82.97 -16.78
CA LEU A 168 62.87 -82.72 -16.84
C LEU A 168 63.68 -83.79 -16.09
N VAL A 169 63.25 -84.17 -14.89
CA VAL A 169 63.92 -85.19 -14.08
C VAL A 169 63.85 -86.56 -14.76
N GLU A 170 62.69 -86.93 -15.30
CA GLU A 170 62.52 -88.15 -16.10
C GLU A 170 63.45 -88.18 -17.32
N ARG A 171 63.53 -87.07 -18.07
CA ARG A 171 64.42 -86.93 -19.24
C ARG A 171 65.90 -87.09 -18.87
N SER A 172 66.30 -86.60 -17.69
CA SER A 172 67.70 -86.58 -17.24
C SER A 172 68.17 -87.90 -16.58
N THR A 173 67.29 -88.58 -15.84
CA THR A 173 67.64 -89.77 -15.04
C THR A 173 67.08 -91.07 -15.57
N GLY A 174 66.14 -91.02 -16.53
CA GLY A 174 65.48 -92.18 -17.11
C GLY A 174 64.51 -92.90 -16.16
N ARG A 175 64.19 -92.32 -14.99
CA ARG A 175 63.24 -92.85 -14.01
C ARG A 175 62.23 -91.78 -13.60
N ALA A 176 61.00 -92.22 -13.29
CA ALA A 176 59.96 -91.36 -12.74
C ALA A 176 60.29 -90.95 -11.29
N PRO A 177 60.34 -89.64 -10.98
CA PRO A 177 60.54 -89.16 -9.61
C PRO A 177 59.28 -89.33 -8.75
N ASP A 178 59.44 -89.33 -7.43
CA ASP A 178 58.32 -89.34 -6.49
C ASP A 178 57.52 -88.02 -6.53
N ALA A 179 56.20 -88.14 -6.75
CA ALA A 179 55.33 -86.99 -6.99
C ALA A 179 55.10 -86.12 -5.75
N GLU A 180 55.17 -86.70 -4.54
CA GLU A 180 55.02 -85.95 -3.29
C GLU A 180 56.26 -85.09 -3.02
N THR A 181 57.44 -85.66 -3.26
CA THR A 181 58.73 -84.98 -3.11
C THR A 181 58.88 -83.80 -4.07
N VAL A 182 58.55 -83.99 -5.35
CA VAL A 182 58.59 -82.90 -6.35
C VAL A 182 57.61 -81.78 -6.00
N ARG A 183 56.42 -82.12 -5.51
CA ARG A 183 55.41 -81.12 -5.09
C ARG A 183 55.84 -80.32 -3.87
N ARG A 184 56.41 -80.98 -2.84
CA ARG A 184 57.00 -80.28 -1.68
C ARG A 184 58.10 -79.31 -2.12
N ALA A 185 59.06 -79.78 -2.92
CA ALA A 185 60.17 -78.95 -3.38
C ALA A 185 59.72 -77.76 -4.23
N ALA A 186 58.75 -77.97 -5.12
CA ALA A 186 58.16 -76.89 -5.92
C ALA A 186 57.45 -75.85 -5.03
N SER A 187 56.66 -76.30 -4.05
CA SER A 187 55.97 -75.40 -3.12
C SER A 187 56.94 -74.56 -2.28
N ASP A 188 58.05 -75.17 -1.84
CA ASP A 188 59.07 -74.53 -1.01
C ASP A 188 59.75 -73.40 -1.80
N VAL A 189 60.19 -73.68 -3.04
CA VAL A 189 60.80 -72.69 -3.93
C VAL A 189 59.83 -71.56 -4.28
N MET A 190 58.56 -71.86 -4.55
CA MET A 190 57.54 -70.83 -4.84
C MET A 190 57.22 -69.96 -3.61
N SER A 191 57.26 -70.52 -2.40
CA SER A 191 57.06 -69.75 -1.16
C SER A 191 58.19 -68.76 -0.90
N VAL A 192 59.43 -69.14 -1.21
CA VAL A 192 60.61 -68.28 -1.13
C VAL A 192 60.52 -67.12 -2.13
N GLY A 193 60.12 -67.39 -3.37
CA GLY A 193 59.97 -66.37 -4.42
C GLY A 193 58.78 -65.41 -4.23
N ALA A 194 57.77 -65.77 -3.43
CA ALA A 194 56.64 -64.90 -3.11
C ALA A 194 56.92 -63.93 -1.95
N SER A 195 58.02 -64.14 -1.21
CA SER A 195 58.39 -63.39 0.00
C SER A 195 59.42 -62.28 -0.24
N SER A 196 59.95 -62.19 -1.47
CA SER A 196 60.95 -61.21 -1.96
C SER A 196 60.31 -60.21 -2.91
#